data_AF-I0FE02-F1
#
_entry.id   AF-I0FE02-F1
#
_cell.length_a   1.000
_cell.length_b   1.000
_cell.length_c   1.000
_cell.angle_alpha   90.00
_cell.angle_beta   90.00
_cell.angle_gamma   90.00
#
_symmetry.space_group_name_H-M   'P 1'
#
loop_
_entity.id
_entity.type
_entity.pdbx_description
1 polymer ?
#
loop_
_entity_poly.entity_id
_entity_poly.type
_entity_poly.pdbx_seq_one_letter_code
_entity_poly.pdbx_strand_id
1 'polypeptide(L)'
;FNNNLNNNGQKKATLKTLQSYLYKLEKEFHVTSNYYRHLGENCGTEIHYKLRFSKKVCHYKINRHFRNKKEDKFQQRANSYHQQTCTNNGSLKKNGSAEKWECINNNSNNKNNKKKKKELEKKKEKMHN
;
A
#
# COMPACT_ATOMS: atom_id res chain seq x y z
N PHE A 1 8.28 11.22 -23.91
CA PHE A 1 7.77 10.93 -22.54
C PHE A 1 6.27 11.20 -22.42
N ASN A 2 5.81 12.42 -22.73
CA ASN A 2 4.40 12.81 -22.50
C ASN A 2 3.36 12.18 -23.46
N ASN A 3 3.77 11.61 -24.60
CA ASN A 3 2.83 11.01 -25.56
C ASN A 3 2.04 9.83 -24.94
N ASN A 4 2.73 8.95 -24.20
CA ASN A 4 2.05 7.83 -23.51
C ASN A 4 1.13 8.30 -22.38
N LEU A 5 1.47 9.39 -21.69
CA LEU A 5 0.62 9.96 -20.63
C LEU A 5 -0.68 10.50 -21.24
N ASN A 6 -0.59 11.23 -22.36
CA ASN A 6 -1.76 11.74 -23.07
C ASN A 6 -2.68 10.60 -23.54
N ASN A 7 -2.11 9.52 -24.10
CA ASN A 7 -2.89 8.37 -24.57
C ASN A 7 -3.67 7.67 -23.44
N ASN A 8 -3.16 7.74 -22.21
CA ASN A 8 -3.80 7.16 -21.02
C ASN A 8 -4.68 8.18 -20.26
N GLY A 9 -4.95 9.36 -20.83
CA GLY A 9 -5.73 10.42 -20.18
C GLY A 9 -5.05 11.05 -18.95
N GLN A 10 -3.73 10.87 -18.81
CA GLN A 10 -2.96 11.37 -17.67
C GLN A 10 -2.38 12.76 -17.96
N LYS A 11 -2.22 13.57 -16.91
CA LYS A 11 -1.57 14.88 -17.01
C LYS A 11 -0.14 14.73 -17.52
N LYS A 12 0.29 15.65 -18.39
CA LYS A 12 1.68 15.73 -18.87
C LYS A 12 2.61 15.90 -17.67
N ALA A 13 3.74 15.19 -17.68
CA ALA A 13 4.74 15.34 -16.64
C ALA A 13 5.62 16.56 -16.92
N THR A 14 6.03 17.21 -15.85
CA THR A 14 7.01 18.32 -15.90
C THR A 14 8.43 17.79 -15.97
N LEU A 15 9.37 18.61 -16.43
CA LEU A 15 10.80 18.27 -16.45
C LEU A 15 11.31 17.90 -15.05
N LYS A 16 10.87 18.64 -14.02
CA LYS A 16 11.22 18.38 -12.61
C LYS A 16 10.73 17.02 -12.11
N THR A 17 9.55 16.59 -12.57
CA THR A 17 9.02 15.24 -12.29
C THR A 17 9.92 14.17 -12.90
N LEU A 18 10.38 14.36 -14.14
CA LEU A 18 11.28 13.43 -14.82
C LEU A 18 12.65 13.36 -14.12
N GLN A 19 13.23 14.51 -13.75
CA GLN A 19 14.49 14.58 -13.00
C GLN A 19 14.37 13.87 -11.65
N SER A 20 13.32 14.14 -10.88
CA SER A 20 13.06 13.44 -9.61
C SER A 20 12.94 11.93 -9.80
N TYR A 21 12.27 11.49 -10.87
CA TYR A 21 12.11 10.08 -11.17
C TYR A 21 13.44 9.40 -11.52
N LEU A 22 14.24 10.01 -12.39
CA LEU A 22 15.57 9.50 -12.76
C LEU A 22 16.52 9.47 -11.56
N TYR A 23 16.50 10.51 -10.72
CA TYR A 23 17.26 10.55 -9.47
C TYR A 23 16.96 9.33 -8.59
N LYS A 24 15.69 8.97 -8.40
CA LYS A 24 15.32 7.76 -7.64
C LYS A 24 15.83 6.48 -8.30
N LEU A 25 15.72 6.36 -9.63
CA LEU A 25 16.22 5.20 -10.37
C LEU A 25 17.72 4.96 -10.18
N GLU A 26 18.51 6.02 -10.04
CA GLU A 26 19.95 5.93 -9.83
C GLU A 26 20.34 5.81 -8.36
N LYS A 27 19.68 6.56 -7.46
CA LYS A 27 20.07 6.63 -6.05
C LYS A 27 19.42 5.57 -5.17
N GLU A 28 18.14 5.26 -5.38
CA GLU A 28 17.43 4.26 -4.56
C GLU A 28 17.55 2.86 -5.15
N PHE A 29 17.41 2.74 -6.48
CA PHE A 29 17.36 1.44 -7.15
C PHE A 29 18.68 1.03 -7.81
N HIS A 30 19.58 2.00 -8.05
CA HIS A 30 20.87 1.82 -8.73
C HIS A 30 20.75 1.10 -10.09
N VAL A 31 19.64 1.34 -10.82
CA VAL A 31 19.37 0.68 -12.11
C VAL A 31 19.74 1.54 -13.30
N THR A 32 19.89 2.85 -13.11
CA THR A 32 20.32 3.79 -14.15
C THR A 32 21.61 4.52 -13.76
N SER A 33 22.31 5.00 -14.77
CA SER A 33 23.33 6.03 -14.67
C SER A 33 22.77 7.24 -15.40
N ASN A 34 22.60 8.36 -14.71
CA ASN A 34 22.00 9.55 -15.30
C ASN A 34 23.03 10.68 -15.38
N TYR A 35 22.88 11.52 -16.39
CA TYR A 35 23.72 12.69 -16.59
C TYR A 35 22.84 13.87 -17.00
N TYR A 36 23.09 15.02 -16.38
CA TYR A 36 22.36 16.26 -16.64
C TYR A 36 23.34 17.30 -17.17
N ARG A 37 23.01 17.92 -18.30
CA ARG A 37 23.80 18.98 -18.90
C ARG A 37 22.99 20.26 -18.98
N HIS A 38 23.43 21.30 -18.28
CA HIS A 38 22.87 22.63 -18.44
C HIS A 38 23.35 23.24 -19.75
N LEU A 39 22.42 23.67 -20.61
CA LEU A 39 22.73 24.17 -21.95
C LEU A 39 22.95 25.68 -22.01
N GLY A 40 22.89 26.37 -20.86
CA GLY A 40 22.97 27.83 -20.76
C GLY A 40 21.63 28.49 -20.41
N GLU A 41 21.66 29.81 -20.25
CA GLU A 41 20.61 30.62 -19.61
C GLU A 41 19.24 30.50 -20.31
N ASN A 42 19.21 30.31 -21.63
CA ASN A 42 17.97 30.23 -22.43
C ASN A 42 17.71 28.85 -23.07
N CYS A 43 18.61 27.88 -22.91
CA CYS A 43 18.57 26.62 -23.65
C CYS A 43 18.11 25.43 -22.79
N GLY A 44 17.88 25.64 -21.49
CA GLY A 44 17.31 24.63 -20.60
C GLY A 44 18.32 23.56 -20.15
N THR A 45 17.82 22.36 -19.85
CA THR A 45 18.63 21.24 -19.34
C THR A 45 18.40 19.99 -20.18
N GLU A 46 19.49 19.44 -20.72
CA GLU A 46 19.49 18.17 -21.41
C GLU A 46 19.61 17.02 -20.41
N ILE A 47 18.81 15.98 -20.59
CA ILE A 47 18.76 14.83 -19.69
C ILE A 47 19.12 13.58 -20.45
N HIS A 48 20.22 12.95 -20.05
CA HIS A 48 20.69 11.66 -20.57
C HIS A 48 20.54 10.59 -19.49
N TYR A 49 20.02 9.43 -19.84
CA TYR A 49 19.96 8.29 -18.93
C TYR A 49 20.30 6.99 -19.65
N LYS A 50 21.05 6.12 -18.96
CA LYS A 50 21.40 4.79 -19.46
C LYS A 50 21.04 3.74 -18.42
N LEU A 51 20.42 2.65 -18.86
CA LEU A 51 20.20 1.48 -18.00
C LEU A 51 21.55 0.79 -17.73
N ARG A 52 21.80 0.47 -16.46
CA ARG A 52 22.99 -0.29 -16.05
C ARG A 52 22.85 -1.79 -16.30
N PHE A 53 21.62 -2.27 -16.43
CA PHE A 53 21.28 -3.68 -16.63
C PHE A 53 20.22 -3.84 -17.72
N SER A 54 19.93 -5.08 -18.10
CA SER A 54 18.80 -5.39 -18.97
C SER A 54 17.47 -5.00 -18.31
N LYS A 55 16.46 -4.67 -19.13
CA LYS A 55 15.13 -4.25 -18.64
C LYS A 55 14.54 -5.22 -17.61
N LYS A 56 14.67 -6.53 -17.85
CA LYS A 56 14.19 -7.58 -16.95
C LYS A 56 14.82 -7.46 -15.55
N VAL A 57 16.13 -7.25 -15.48
CA VAL A 57 16.86 -7.11 -14.22
C VAL A 57 16.49 -5.80 -13.50
N CYS A 58 16.33 -4.70 -14.25
CA CYS A 58 15.88 -3.43 -13.68
C CYS A 58 14.50 -3.57 -13.04
N HIS A 59 13.53 -4.19 -13.73
CA HIS A 59 12.20 -4.43 -13.19
C HIS A 59 12.23 -5.32 -11.94
N TYR A 60 13.03 -6.39 -11.95
CA TYR A 60 13.21 -7.25 -10.78
C TYR A 60 13.73 -6.46 -9.56
N LYS A 61 14.77 -5.64 -9.74
CA LYS A 61 15.35 -4.81 -8.66
C LYS A 61 14.33 -3.84 -8.07
N ILE A 62 13.60 -3.12 -8.91
CA ILE A 62 12.57 -2.16 -8.48
C ILE A 62 11.44 -2.89 -7.73
N ASN A 63 10.93 -3.98 -8.30
CA ASN A 63 9.85 -4.76 -7.67
C ASN A 63 10.28 -5.36 -6.33
N ARG A 64 11.52 -5.87 -6.24
CA ARG A 64 12.09 -6.38 -4.99
C ARG A 64 12.15 -5.30 -3.91
N HIS A 65 12.59 -4.08 -4.25
CA HIS A 65 12.62 -2.96 -3.30
C HIS A 65 11.23 -2.68 -2.71
N PHE A 66 10.19 -2.60 -3.54
CA PHE A 66 8.83 -2.34 -3.05
C PHE A 66 8.24 -3.50 -2.24
N ARG A 67 8.58 -4.75 -2.58
CA ARG A 67 8.20 -5.93 -1.78
C ARG A 67 8.81 -5.86 -0.38
N ASN A 68 10.12 -5.61 -0.30
CA ASN A 68 10.81 -5.45 0.99
C ASN A 68 10.21 -4.30 1.80
N LYS A 69 10.03 -3.13 1.20
CA LYS A 69 9.43 -1.97 1.87
C LYS A 69 8.02 -2.23 2.41
N LYS A 70 7.24 -3.08 1.73
CA LYS A 70 5.90 -3.50 2.19
C LYS A 70 6.02 -4.40 3.41
N GLU A 71 6.95 -5.34 3.37
CA GLU A 71 7.23 -6.27 4.47
C GLU A 71 7.76 -5.53 5.71
N ASP A 72 8.72 -4.62 5.56
CA ASP A 72 9.27 -3.81 6.66
C ASP A 72 8.16 -3.01 7.36
N LYS A 73 7.26 -2.38 6.59
CA LYS A 73 6.10 -1.65 7.13
C LYS A 73 5.11 -2.58 7.85
N PHE A 74 4.98 -3.82 7.40
CA PHE A 74 4.14 -4.81 8.08
C PHE A 74 4.76 -5.20 9.42
N GLN A 75 6.04 -5.54 9.44
CA GLN A 75 6.78 -5.89 10.66
C GLN A 75 6.80 -4.74 11.67
N GLN A 76 7.03 -3.49 11.24
CA GLN A 76 6.95 -2.32 12.10
C GLN A 76 5.59 -2.18 12.78
N ARG A 77 4.50 -2.40 12.03
CA ARG A 77 3.13 -2.35 12.59
C ARG A 77 2.88 -3.49 13.57
N ALA A 78 3.29 -4.71 13.23
CA ALA A 78 3.14 -5.88 14.10
C ALA A 78 3.92 -5.70 15.41
N ASN A 79 5.17 -5.25 15.33
CA ASN A 79 6.02 -4.99 16.49
C ASN A 79 5.48 -3.85 17.36
N SER A 80 4.99 -2.76 16.74
CA SER A 80 4.35 -1.66 17.48
C SER A 80 3.11 -2.14 18.24
N TYR A 81 2.27 -2.95 17.61
CA TYR A 81 1.12 -3.58 18.27
C TYR A 81 1.56 -4.46 19.44
N HIS A 82 2.56 -5.32 19.22
CA HIS A 82 3.06 -6.23 20.24
C HIS A 82 3.66 -5.49 21.44
N GLN A 83 4.44 -4.43 21.20
CA GLN A 83 4.97 -3.57 22.27
C GLN A 83 3.85 -2.92 23.08
N GLN A 84 2.83 -2.37 22.40
CA GLN A 84 1.67 -1.78 23.07
C GLN A 84 0.93 -2.79 23.96
N THR A 85 0.78 -4.04 23.51
CA THR A 85 0.02 -5.07 24.23
C THR A 85 0.82 -5.84 25.28
N CYS A 86 2.13 -6.03 25.10
CA CYS A 86 2.92 -6.99 25.87
C CYS A 86 4.02 -6.37 26.75
N THR A 87 4.60 -5.22 26.39
CA THR A 87 5.70 -4.60 27.19
C THR A 87 5.21 -3.63 28.26
N ASN A 88 3.94 -3.20 28.21
CA ASN A 88 3.28 -2.58 29.35
C ASN A 88 2.83 -3.70 30.29
N ASN A 89 3.64 -4.03 31.30
CA ASN A 89 3.30 -5.00 32.35
C ASN A 89 1.84 -4.84 32.82
N GLY A 90 0.95 -5.77 32.43
CA GLY A 90 -0.40 -5.96 32.98
C GLY A 90 -1.42 -4.82 32.83
N SER A 91 -1.02 -3.62 32.41
CA SER A 91 -1.91 -2.46 32.31
C SER A 91 -2.06 -2.07 30.85
N LEU A 92 -3.14 -2.58 30.25
CA LEU A 92 -3.85 -1.90 29.19
C LEU A 92 -3.84 -0.39 29.56
N LYS A 93 -3.09 0.46 28.85
CA LYS A 93 -3.23 1.92 29.01
C LYS A 93 -4.67 2.26 28.63
N LYS A 94 -5.56 2.23 29.62
CA LYS A 94 -6.93 2.75 29.60
C LYS A 94 -6.91 4.28 29.59
N ASN A 95 -5.96 4.91 28.89
CA ASN A 95 -5.89 6.37 28.76
C ASN A 95 -6.35 6.79 27.36
N GLY A 96 -7.35 6.07 26.89
CA GLY A 96 -8.10 6.33 25.68
C GLY A 96 -9.27 5.37 25.73
N SER A 97 -10.37 5.82 26.32
CA SER A 97 -11.70 5.29 26.08
C SER A 97 -12.07 5.51 24.60
N ALA A 98 -11.26 5.01 23.67
CA ALA A 98 -11.70 4.75 22.33
C ALA A 98 -12.37 3.38 22.44
N GLU A 99 -13.70 3.41 22.49
CA GLU A 99 -14.53 2.22 22.39
C GLU A 99 -13.91 1.29 21.37
N LYS A 100 -13.74 0.03 21.77
CA LYS A 100 -13.38 -1.06 20.88
C LYS A 100 -14.52 -1.10 19.86
N TRP A 101 -14.39 -0.34 18.76
CA TRP A 101 -15.28 -0.42 17.61
C TRP A 101 -15.05 -1.83 17.07
N GLU A 102 -15.78 -2.78 17.64
CA GLU A 102 -16.01 -4.07 17.03
C GLU A 102 -16.38 -3.77 15.59
N CYS A 103 -15.63 -4.32 14.64
CA CYS A 103 -16.00 -4.16 13.25
C CYS A 103 -17.45 -4.63 13.11
N ILE A 104 -18.38 -3.71 12.82
CA ILE A 104 -19.82 -3.98 12.65
C ILE A 104 -20.08 -4.74 11.34
N ASN A 105 -19.17 -5.63 10.93
CA ASN A 105 -19.27 -6.40 9.70
C ASN A 105 -19.71 -7.84 9.89
N ASN A 106 -20.04 -8.26 11.12
CA ASN A 106 -20.67 -9.58 11.37
C ASN A 106 -22.20 -9.54 11.39
N ASN A 107 -22.84 -8.43 10.99
CA ASN A 107 -24.31 -8.34 10.99
C ASN A 107 -24.99 -9.26 9.94
N SER A 108 -24.25 -9.88 9.01
CA SER A 108 -24.84 -10.82 8.05
C SER A 108 -25.16 -12.20 8.65
N ASN A 109 -24.45 -12.65 9.70
CA ASN A 109 -24.72 -13.97 10.31
C ASN A 109 -25.96 -13.98 11.23
N ASN A 110 -26.38 -12.84 11.77
CA ASN A 110 -27.48 -12.80 12.73
C ASN A 110 -28.87 -12.92 12.07
N LYS A 111 -29.01 -12.46 10.80
CA LYS A 111 -30.26 -12.64 10.02
C LYS A 111 -30.55 -14.13 9.74
N ASN A 112 -29.52 -14.92 9.44
CA ASN A 112 -29.68 -16.36 9.18
C ASN A 112 -30.06 -17.14 10.43
N ASN A 113 -29.49 -16.80 11.59
CA ASN A 113 -29.86 -17.45 12.86
C ASN A 113 -31.29 -17.12 13.30
N LYS A 114 -31.78 -15.89 13.08
CA LYS A 114 -33.16 -15.52 13.43
C LYS A 114 -34.21 -16.22 12.56
N LYS A 115 -33.91 -16.44 11.27
CA LYS A 115 -34.76 -17.26 10.37
C LYS A 115 -34.76 -18.74 10.77
N LYS A 116 -33.58 -19.34 11.00
CA LYS A 116 -33.47 -20.74 11.44
C LYS A 116 -34.19 -21.01 12.77
N LYS A 117 -34.11 -20.08 13.74
CA LYS A 117 -34.80 -20.24 15.03
C LYS A 117 -36.33 -20.23 14.88
N LYS A 118 -36.88 -19.31 14.08
CA LYS A 118 -38.33 -19.26 13.77
C LYS A 118 -38.82 -20.49 13.01
N GLU A 119 -38.02 -21.05 12.11
CA GLU A 119 -38.37 -22.30 11.40
C GLU A 119 -38.34 -23.52 12.33
N LEU A 120 -37.40 -23.57 13.29
CA LEU A 120 -37.35 -24.63 14.29
C LEU A 120 -38.54 -24.58 15.25
N GLU A 121 -38.93 -23.38 15.71
CA GLU A 121 -40.11 -23.20 16.56
C GLU A 121 -41.39 -23.63 15.83
N LYS A 122 -41.58 -23.21 14.57
CA LYS A 122 -42.72 -23.65 13.74
C LYS A 122 -42.73 -25.16 13.48
N LYS A 123 -41.57 -25.81 13.35
CA LYS A 123 -41.49 -27.27 13.20
C LYS A 123 -41.85 -27.99 14.51
N LYS A 124 -41.45 -27.45 15.66
CA LYS A 124 -41.78 -28.02 16.98
C LYS A 124 -43.26 -27.92 17.30
N GLU A 125 -43.92 -26.80 16.98
CA GLU A 125 -45.37 -26.63 17.15
C GLU A 125 -46.19 -27.58 16.26
N LYS A 126 -45.70 -27.90 15.06
CA LYS A 126 -46.37 -28.86 14.14
C LYS A 126 -46.21 -30.33 14.53
N MET A 127 -45.26 -30.68 15.39
CA MET A 127 -45.10 -32.06 15.87
C MET A 127 -45.87 -32.33 17.17
N HIS A 128 -46.46 -31.31 17.78
CA HIS A 128 -47.16 -31.41 19.06
C HIS A 128 -48.69 -31.22 18.95
N ASN A 129 -49.22 -31.08 17.74
CA ASN A 129 -50.66 -31.11 17.40
C ASN A 129 -50.97 -32.34 16.54
#